data_AF-A0A412CJB7-F1
#
_entry.id   AF-A0A412CJB7-F1
#
_cell.length_a   1.000
_cell.length_b   1.000
_cell.length_c   1.000
_cell.angle_alpha   90.00
_cell.angle_beta   90.00
_cell.angle_gamma   90.00
#
_symmetry.space_group_name_H-M   'P 1'
#
loop_
_entity.id
_entity.type
_entity.pdbx_description
1 polymer ?
#
loop_
_entity_poly.entity_id
_entity_poly.type
_entity_poly.pdbx_seq_one_letter_code
_entity_poly.pdbx_strand_id
1 'polypeptide(L)'
;MQQVISTTYKYTSKKENAPTNRGLFHDFRFSLGYDNLQQDGISEAVGSLTVFLHTAGKGASCPYCGHFSHRLHSYYSRHIEDLEVYGHTLELVIKVGKYYCDNVSCPQKIFCEPLSFLAR
;
A
#
# COMPACT_ATOMS: atom_id res chain seq x y z
N MET A 1 10.12 -27.05 -11.31
CA MET A 1 9.76 -26.10 -10.24
C MET A 1 9.77 -24.70 -10.81
N GLN A 2 8.62 -24.21 -11.28
CA GLN A 2 8.42 -22.80 -11.58
C GLN A 2 7.03 -22.45 -11.07
N GLN A 3 6.94 -21.97 -9.82
CA GLN A 3 5.71 -21.40 -9.30
C GLN A 3 5.54 -20.02 -9.94
N VAL A 4 4.60 -19.93 -10.87
CA VAL A 4 4.19 -18.68 -11.51
C VAL A 4 3.36 -17.92 -10.48
N ILE A 5 3.96 -16.90 -9.86
CA ILE A 5 3.29 -16.05 -8.88
C ILE A 5 2.37 -15.10 -9.66
N SER A 6 1.10 -15.46 -9.76
CA SER A 6 0.03 -14.62 -10.30
C SER A 6 -0.22 -13.45 -9.34
N THR A 7 0.15 -12.23 -9.75
CA THR A 7 0.09 -11.01 -8.91
C THR A 7 -0.95 -10.01 -9.39
N THR A 8 -2.17 -10.48 -9.66
CA THR A 8 -3.30 -9.60 -9.96
C THR A 8 -4.55 -10.07 -9.23
N TYR A 9 -4.65 -9.72 -7.95
CA TYR A 9 -5.93 -9.70 -7.24
C TYR A 9 -6.46 -8.27 -7.29
N LYS A 10 -7.57 -8.07 -7.99
CA LYS A 10 -8.29 -6.80 -8.07
C LYS A 10 -8.97 -6.55 -6.73
N TYR A 11 -8.39 -5.67 -5.91
CA TYR A 11 -9.06 -5.17 -4.71
C TYR A 11 -10.12 -4.14 -5.10
N THR A 12 -11.39 -4.49 -4.88
CA THR A 12 -12.53 -3.58 -4.94
C THR A 12 -12.81 -3.10 -3.52
N SER A 13 -12.60 -1.81 -3.26
CA SER A 13 -13.06 -1.15 -2.03
C SER A 13 -14.58 -1.25 -1.95
N LYS A 14 -15.10 -2.26 -1.26
CA LYS A 14 -16.51 -2.30 -0.89
C LYS A 14 -16.74 -1.28 0.22
N LYS A 15 -17.60 -0.29 -0.03
CA LYS A 15 -18.21 0.52 1.02
C LYS A 15 -19.15 -0.39 1.80
N GLU A 16 -18.70 -0.94 2.91
CA GLU A 16 -19.58 -1.62 3.86
C GLU A 16 -19.98 -0.65 4.98
N ASN A 17 -21.26 -0.72 5.37
CA ASN A 17 -21.90 0.19 6.29
C ASN A 17 -21.26 0.12 7.69
N ALA A 18 -21.07 1.28 8.32
CA ALA A 18 -20.49 1.42 9.65
C ALA A 18 -21.33 0.69 10.71
N PRO A 19 -20.77 -0.30 11.45
CA PRO A 19 -21.38 -0.79 12.68
C PRO A 19 -21.22 0.27 13.77
N THR A 20 -22.30 0.53 14.51
CA THR A 20 -22.44 1.59 15.52
C THR A 20 -21.67 1.36 16.84
N ASN A 21 -20.72 0.42 16.87
CA ASN A 21 -19.79 0.25 18.00
C ASN A 21 -18.46 0.88 17.62
N ARG A 22 -18.05 1.94 18.35
CA ARG A 22 -16.71 2.50 18.23
C ARG A 22 -15.72 1.46 18.75
N GLY A 23 -15.14 0.67 17.83
CA GLY A 23 -14.10 -0.31 18.14
C GLY A 23 -12.89 0.33 18.83
N LEU A 24 -12.06 -0.50 19.47
CA LEU A 24 -10.90 -0.06 20.28
C LEU A 24 -9.92 0.81 19.47
N PHE A 25 -9.89 0.63 18.15
CA PHE A 25 -8.97 1.31 17.25
C PHE A 25 -9.61 2.43 16.42
N HIS A 26 -10.83 2.87 16.73
CA HIS A 26 -11.53 3.92 15.96
C HIS A 26 -10.72 5.23 15.87
N ASP A 27 -9.96 5.57 16.91
CA ASP A 27 -9.15 6.80 16.96
C ASP A 27 -7.65 6.54 16.70
N PHE A 28 -7.27 5.31 16.30
CA PHE A 28 -5.89 5.01 15.98
C PHE A 28 -5.48 5.71 14.68
N ARG A 29 -4.36 6.43 14.75
CA ARG A 29 -3.68 6.99 13.59
C ARG A 29 -2.39 6.22 13.37
N PHE A 30 -2.31 5.51 12.26
CA PHE A 30 -1.07 4.88 11.83
C PHE A 30 -0.23 5.91 11.08
N SER A 31 0.95 6.21 11.61
CA SER A 31 1.94 7.07 10.96
C SER A 31 3.24 6.30 10.77
N LEU A 32 3.48 5.82 9.55
CA LEU A 32 4.83 5.48 9.12
C LEU A 32 5.47 6.80 8.72
N GLY A 33 6.69 7.11 9.18
CA GLY A 33 7.38 8.38 8.94
C GLY A 33 7.76 8.62 7.47
N TYR A 34 6.77 8.52 6.58
CA TYR A 34 6.87 8.60 5.13
C TYR A 34 5.76 9.54 4.65
N ASP A 35 6.16 10.73 4.19
CA ASP A 35 5.26 11.85 3.93
C ASP A 35 4.20 11.58 2.85
N ASN A 36 4.44 10.58 2.00
CA ASN A 36 3.54 10.22 0.91
C ASN A 36 2.61 9.05 1.24
N LEU A 37 2.55 8.57 2.48
CA LEU A 37 1.63 7.48 2.86
C LEU A 37 0.46 8.00 3.67
N GLN A 38 -0.77 7.77 3.20
CA GLN A 38 -2.00 8.22 3.86
C GLN A 38 -2.87 7.03 4.28
N GLN A 39 -3.51 7.15 5.44
CA GLN A 39 -4.47 6.17 5.95
C GLN A 39 -5.85 6.43 5.37
N ASP A 40 -6.40 5.42 4.71
CA ASP A 40 -7.77 5.42 4.18
C ASP A 40 -8.79 5.02 5.24
N GLY A 41 -8.39 4.13 6.15
CA GLY A 41 -9.28 3.63 7.20
C GLY A 41 -8.69 2.45 7.97
N ILE A 42 -9.49 1.95 8.90
CA ILE A 42 -9.17 0.82 9.76
C ILE A 42 -10.38 -0.12 9.75
N SER A 43 -10.11 -1.42 9.66
CA SER A 43 -11.09 -2.48 9.90
C SER A 43 -10.63 -3.29 11.11
N GLU A 44 -11.54 -3.51 12.04
CA GLU A 44 -11.30 -4.30 13.25
C GLU A 44 -12.14 -5.58 13.17
N ALA A 45 -11.49 -6.72 13.42
CA ALA A 45 -12.16 -7.98 13.65
C ALA A 45 -11.63 -8.61 14.96
N VAL A 46 -12.23 -9.71 15.39
CA VAL A 46 -11.85 -10.37 16.65
C VAL A 46 -10.38 -10.81 16.55
N GLY A 47 -9.51 -10.17 17.34
CA GLY A 47 -8.08 -10.46 17.38
C GLY A 47 -7.28 -10.00 16.16
N SER A 48 -7.87 -9.23 15.22
CA SER A 48 -7.14 -8.68 14.09
C SER A 48 -7.48 -7.22 13.79
N LEU A 49 -6.48 -6.51 13.28
CA LEU A 49 -6.55 -5.12 12.93
C LEU A 49 -5.98 -4.96 11.51
N THR A 50 -6.80 -4.49 10.58
CA THR A 50 -6.34 -4.17 9.21
C THR A 50 -6.34 -2.67 9.00
N VAL A 51 -5.18 -2.11 8.63
CA VAL A 51 -5.04 -0.69 8.30
C VAL A 51 -4.88 -0.54 6.79
N PHE A 52 -5.76 0.24 6.18
CA PHE A 52 -5.74 0.53 4.76
C PHE A 52 -4.97 1.82 4.51
N LEU A 53 -3.98 1.76 3.63
CA LEU A 53 -3.06 2.85 3.32
C LEU A 53 -2.94 3.02 1.81
N HIS A 54 -2.61 4.22 1.35
CA HIS A 54 -2.21 4.46 -0.04
C HIS A 54 -1.05 5.44 -0.16
N THR A 55 -0.29 5.31 -1.25
CA THR A 55 0.71 6.31 -1.65
C THR A 55 0.01 7.52 -2.30
N ALA A 56 0.09 8.70 -1.69
CA ALA A 56 -0.53 9.94 -2.12
C ALA A 56 0.42 10.87 -2.92
N GLY A 57 1.60 10.37 -3.32
CA GLY A 57 2.56 11.14 -4.11
C GLY A 57 2.01 11.58 -5.47
N LYS A 58 2.42 12.76 -5.95
CA LYS A 58 2.07 13.29 -7.30
C LYS A 58 2.77 12.55 -8.44
N GLY A 59 3.57 11.54 -8.12
CA GLY A 59 4.47 10.81 -9.01
C GLY A 59 5.56 10.13 -8.19
N ALA A 60 6.44 9.40 -8.86
CA ALA A 60 7.57 8.73 -8.22
C ALA A 60 8.80 8.77 -9.13
N SER A 61 9.99 8.67 -8.54
CA SER A 61 11.23 8.52 -9.28
C SER A 61 11.47 7.06 -9.64
N CYS A 62 11.80 6.78 -10.91
CA CYS A 62 12.13 5.44 -11.36
C CYS A 62 13.36 4.92 -10.62
N PRO A 63 13.29 3.77 -9.92
CA PRO A 63 14.44 3.26 -9.15
C PRO A 63 15.59 2.80 -10.05
N TYR A 64 15.35 2.59 -11.35
CA TYR A 64 16.39 2.16 -12.30
C TYR A 64 17.18 3.31 -12.91
N CYS A 65 16.55 4.46 -13.18
CA CYS A 65 17.19 5.58 -13.89
C CYS A 65 17.07 6.93 -13.19
N GLY A 66 16.37 7.00 -12.06
CA GLY A 66 16.12 8.23 -11.29
C GLY A 66 15.10 9.18 -11.89
N HIS A 67 14.61 8.95 -13.11
CA HIS A 67 13.66 9.86 -13.77
C HIS A 67 12.33 9.94 -13.03
N PHE A 68 11.89 11.16 -12.70
CA PHE A 68 10.60 11.39 -12.05
C PHE A 68 9.47 11.28 -13.07
N SER A 69 8.50 10.40 -12.80
CA SER A 69 7.31 10.21 -13.62
C SER A 69 6.05 10.49 -12.82
N HIS A 70 5.08 11.14 -13.47
CA HIS A 70 3.74 11.39 -12.93
C HIS A 70 2.67 10.48 -13.57
N ARG A 71 3.01 9.80 -14.68
CA ARG A 71 2.05 9.02 -15.45
C ARG A 71 1.75 7.68 -14.79
N LEU A 72 0.68 7.67 -14.00
CA LEU A 72 0.17 6.46 -13.35
C LEU A 72 -0.31 5.44 -14.41
N HIS A 73 0.17 4.21 -14.29
CA HIS A 73 -0.30 3.05 -15.06
C HIS A 73 -1.44 2.34 -14.33
N SER A 74 -1.20 1.95 -13.08
CA SER A 74 -2.14 1.18 -12.26
C SER A 74 -1.72 1.28 -10.80
N TYR A 75 -2.45 0.62 -9.91
CA TYR A 75 -2.03 0.40 -8.54
C TYR A 75 -1.74 -1.08 -8.32
N TYR A 76 -0.90 -1.40 -7.34
CA TYR A 76 -0.87 -2.72 -6.74
C TYR A 76 -1.08 -2.60 -5.23
N SER A 77 -1.53 -3.69 -4.62
CA SER A 77 -1.67 -3.78 -3.16
C SER A 77 -0.55 -4.63 -2.59
N ARG A 78 0.07 -4.16 -1.52
CA ARG A 78 1.03 -4.92 -0.70
C ARG A 78 0.39 -5.18 0.66
N HIS A 79 0.43 -6.44 1.09
CA HIS A 79 -0.06 -6.89 2.39
C HIS A 79 1.15 -7.17 3.28
N ILE A 80 1.11 -6.69 4.54
CA ILE A 80 2.20 -6.85 5.50
C ILE A 80 1.59 -7.28 6.84
N GLU A 81 1.86 -8.53 7.22
CA GLU A 81 1.32 -9.19 8.41
C GLU A 81 2.47 -9.59 9.35
N ASP A 82 3.15 -8.62 9.95
CA ASP A 82 4.39 -8.86 10.71
C ASP A 82 4.41 -8.15 12.07
N LEU A 83 3.26 -7.62 12.49
CA LEU A 83 3.17 -6.79 13.68
C LEU A 83 1.99 -7.25 14.55
N GLU A 84 2.17 -7.27 15.86
CA GLU A 84 1.09 -7.41 16.83
C GLU A 84 0.88 -6.07 17.54
N VAL A 85 -0.37 -5.68 17.73
CA VAL A 85 -0.75 -4.43 18.40
C VAL A 85 -1.86 -4.73 19.42
N TYR A 86 -1.56 -4.55 20.71
CA TYR A 86 -2.46 -4.87 21.83
C TYR A 86 -3.07 -6.29 21.79
N GLY A 87 -2.31 -7.28 21.31
CA GLY A 87 -2.77 -8.66 21.18
C GLY A 87 -3.65 -8.92 19.95
N HIS A 88 -3.72 -7.96 19.02
CA HIS A 88 -4.30 -8.15 17.69
C HIS A 88 -3.20 -8.34 16.65
N THR A 89 -3.39 -9.26 15.71
CA THR A 89 -2.57 -9.33 14.50
C THR A 89 -2.83 -8.10 13.65
N LEU A 90 -1.78 -7.33 13.34
CA LEU A 90 -1.84 -6.15 12.49
C LEU A 90 -1.47 -6.52 11.05
N GLU A 91 -2.40 -6.26 10.14
CA GLU A 91 -2.18 -6.29 8.71
C GLU A 91 -2.17 -4.85 8.14
N LEU A 92 -1.13 -4.50 7.40
CA LEU A 92 -1.09 -3.27 6.60
C LEU A 92 -1.40 -3.61 5.14
N VAL A 93 -2.49 -3.05 4.62
CA VAL A 93 -2.86 -3.16 3.21
C VAL A 93 -2.54 -1.84 2.52
N ILE A 94 -1.46 -1.82 1.74
CA ILE A 94 -0.92 -0.61 1.13
C ILE A 94 -1.15 -0.61 -0.37
N LYS A 95 -1.92 0.35 -0.86
CA LYS A 95 -2.12 0.62 -2.27
C LYS A 95 -1.03 1.54 -2.82
N VAL A 96 -0.20 1.01 -3.70
CA VAL A 96 0.99 1.69 -4.23
C VAL A 96 0.84 1.95 -5.73
N GLY A 97 1.22 3.15 -6.16
CA GLY A 97 1.22 3.52 -7.58
C GLY A 97 2.27 2.76 -8.40
N LYS A 98 1.85 2.24 -9.55
CA LYS A 98 2.71 1.82 -10.67
C LYS A 98 2.73 2.93 -11.69
N TYR A 99 3.91 3.41 -12.06
CA TYR A 99 4.10 4.52 -13.00
C TYR A 99 4.79 4.05 -14.26
N TYR A 100 4.49 4.71 -15.38
CA TYR A 100 5.30 4.57 -16.59
C TYR A 100 6.59 5.39 -16.44
N CYS A 101 7.73 4.80 -16.80
CA CYS A 101 8.97 5.55 -16.93
C CYS A 101 8.93 6.35 -18.24
N ASP A 102 8.98 7.67 -18.14
CA ASP A 102 8.95 8.56 -19.32
C ASP A 102 10.34 8.67 -19.98
N ASN A 103 11.39 8.14 -19.34
CA ASN A 103 12.71 8.02 -19.95
C ASN A 103 12.73 6.89 -21.00
N VAL A 104 12.76 7.29 -22.28
CA VAL A 104 12.80 6.39 -23.45
C VAL A 104 13.97 5.42 -23.43
N SER A 105 15.12 5.83 -22.91
CA SER A 105 16.35 5.01 -22.82
C SER A 105 16.34 4.06 -21.63
N CYS A 106 15.41 4.21 -20.69
CA CYS A 106 15.32 3.31 -19.54
C CYS A 106 14.80 1.92 -19.99
N PRO A 107 15.48 0.82 -19.61
CA PRO A 107 14.98 -0.53 -19.89
C PRO A 107 13.69 -0.83 -19.12
N GLN A 108 13.51 -0.22 -17.95
CA GLN A 108 12.30 -0.36 -17.14
C GLN A 108 11.21 0.60 -17.63
N LYS A 109 10.13 0.07 -18.22
CA LYS A 109 9.00 0.89 -18.72
C LYS A 109 7.92 1.16 -17.69
N ILE A 110 7.74 0.29 -16.71
CA ILE A 110 6.79 0.44 -15.61
C ILE A 110 7.52 0.19 -14.30
N PHE A 111 7.38 1.06 -13.32
CA PHE A 111 8.00 0.87 -12.01
C PHE A 111 7.02 1.20 -10.89
N CYS A 112 7.33 0.73 -9.69
CA CYS A 112 6.60 1.09 -8.48
C CYS A 112 7.40 2.11 -7.69
N GLU A 113 6.72 3.00 -6.96
CA GLU A 113 7.39 3.75 -5.90
C GLU A 113 8.01 2.76 -4.89
N PRO A 114 9.30 2.88 -4.55
CA PRO A 114 9.92 2.03 -3.56
C PRO A 114 9.30 2.28 -2.19
N LEU A 115 8.72 1.25 -1.58
CA LEU A 115 8.37 1.27 -0.16
C LEU A 115 9.60 0.90 0.67
N SER A 116 10.66 1.70 0.56
CA SER A 116 11.97 1.41 1.17
C SER A 116 11.89 1.29 2.70
N PHE A 117 10.97 1.99 3.36
CA PHE A 117 10.69 1.85 4.78
C PHE A 117 10.12 0.47 5.19
N LEU A 118 9.73 -0.36 4.21
CA LEU A 118 9.22 -1.73 4.38
C LEU A 118 10.15 -2.78 3.78
N ALA A 119 11.36 -2.39 3.38
CA ALA A 119 12.40 -3.33 3.03
C ALA A 119 13.06 -3.80 4.33
N ARG A 120 12.76 -5.04 4.73
CA ARG A 120 13.58 -5.83 5.65
C ARG A 120 14.56 -6.65 4.82
#